data_AF-A0A392RUU6-F1
#
_entry.id   AF-A0A392RUU6-F1
#
_cell.length_a   1.000
_cell.length_b   1.000
_cell.length_c   1.000
_cell.angle_alpha   90.00
_cell.angle_beta   90.00
_cell.angle_gamma   90.00
#
_symmetry.space_group_name_H-M   'P 1'
#
loop_
_entity.id
_entity.type
_entity.pdbx_description
1 polymer ?
#
loop_
_entity_poly.entity_id
_entity_poly.type
_entity_poly.pdbx_seq_one_letter_code
_entity_poly.pdbx_strand_id
1 'polypeptide(L)'
;MEAEEDKCVKFENGLRPDIKQLIGFSEIRDFPTLVNKSRICDKDSRANANYYKAVNEKKGKDFGKGKPYDKRGKKADESGSSGGKGGGDKNCFKCGLPGHRFFECPKRDGK
;
A
#
# COMPACT_ATOMS: atom_id res chain seq x y z
N MET A 1 33.35 -4.70 -30.33
CA MET A 1 32.61 -4.90 -29.07
C MET A 1 31.54 -3.82 -28.90
N GLU A 2 31.87 -2.54 -29.10
CA GLU A 2 30.90 -1.42 -29.01
C GLU A 2 29.63 -1.54 -29.88
N ALA A 3 29.72 -2.14 -31.06
CA ALA A 3 28.56 -2.32 -31.94
C ALA A 3 27.50 -3.31 -31.40
N GLU A 4 27.88 -4.20 -30.48
CA GLU A 4 26.94 -5.14 -29.85
C GLU A 4 26.29 -4.53 -28.62
N GLU A 5 27.06 -3.75 -27.86
CA GLU A 5 26.54 -2.97 -26.73
C GLU A 5 25.50 -1.95 -27.16
N ASP A 6 25.71 -1.26 -28.29
CA ASP A 6 24.70 -0.36 -28.87
C ASP A 6 23.39 -1.10 -29.22
N LYS A 7 23.46 -2.35 -29.69
CA LYS A 7 22.27 -3.18 -29.94
C LYS A 7 21.56 -3.54 -28.64
N CYS A 8 22.32 -3.91 -27.60
CA CYS A 8 21.80 -4.19 -26.27
C CYS A 8 21.08 -2.98 -25.69
N VAL A 9 21.73 -1.81 -25.70
CA VAL A 9 21.17 -0.55 -25.23
C VAL A 9 19.87 -0.19 -25.97
N LYS A 10 19.86 -0.28 -27.29
CA LYS A 10 18.63 -0.01 -28.09
C LYS A 10 17.50 -0.96 -27.72
N PHE A 11 17.79 -2.24 -27.53
CA PHE A 11 16.80 -3.23 -27.14
C PHE A 11 16.28 -2.99 -25.72
N GLU A 12 17.17 -2.74 -24.75
CA GLU A 12 16.81 -2.45 -23.36
C GLU A 12 15.95 -1.21 -23.20
N ASN A 13 16.14 -0.21 -24.07
CA ASN A 13 15.29 0.98 -24.08
C ASN A 13 13.85 0.70 -24.57
N GLY A 14 13.64 -0.37 -25.33
CA GLY A 14 12.31 -0.84 -25.75
C GLY A 14 11.62 -1.78 -24.75
N LEU A 15 12.31 -2.23 -23.70
CA LEU A 15 11.73 -3.12 -22.69
C LEU A 15 10.80 -2.37 -21.74
N ARG A 16 9.80 -3.08 -21.21
CA ARG A 16 8.96 -2.54 -20.13
C ARG A 16 9.83 -2.21 -18.90
N PRO A 17 9.51 -1.17 -18.11
CA PRO A 17 10.35 -0.72 -17.01
C PRO A 17 10.66 -1.81 -15.97
N ASP A 18 9.66 -2.62 -15.63
CA ASP A 18 9.80 -3.74 -14.70
C ASP A 18 10.81 -4.79 -15.19
N ILE A 19 10.78 -5.10 -16.49
CA ILE A 19 11.72 -6.04 -17.12
C ILE A 19 13.10 -5.39 -17.27
N LYS A 20 13.16 -4.13 -17.71
CA LYS A 20 14.39 -3.36 -17.86
C LYS A 20 15.17 -3.30 -16.55
N GLN A 21 14.50 -3.08 -15.43
CA GLN A 21 15.15 -3.06 -14.12
C GLN A 21 15.76 -4.43 -13.78
N LEU A 22 15.01 -5.51 -13.97
CA LEU A 22 15.48 -6.88 -13.70
C LEU A 22 16.66 -7.27 -14.59
N ILE A 23 16.61 -6.89 -15.86
CA ILE A 23 17.66 -7.18 -16.85
C ILE A 23 18.90 -6.31 -16.64
N GLY A 24 18.72 -5.04 -16.27
CA GLY A 24 19.83 -4.12 -15.97
C GLY A 24 20.73 -4.60 -14.83
N PHE A 25 20.17 -5.28 -13.81
CA PHE A 25 20.96 -5.90 -12.74
C PHE A 25 21.82 -7.09 -13.21
N SER A 26 21.54 -7.67 -14.37
CA SER A 26 22.26 -8.82 -14.90
C SER A 26 23.46 -8.43 -15.77
N GLU A 27 23.68 -7.13 -16.03
CA GLU A 27 24.82 -6.55 -16.77
C GLU A 27 25.21 -7.33 -18.05
N ILE A 28 24.22 -7.71 -18.86
CA ILE A 28 24.42 -8.58 -20.04
C ILE A 28 24.91 -7.76 -21.23
N ARG A 29 26.08 -8.12 -21.77
CA ARG A 29 26.68 -7.45 -22.93
C ARG A 29 26.48 -8.20 -24.25
N ASP A 30 26.10 -9.48 -24.19
CA ASP A 30 25.81 -10.34 -25.34
C ASP A 30 24.34 -10.23 -25.76
N PHE A 31 24.11 -9.80 -27.00
CA PHE A 31 22.76 -9.54 -27.52
C PHE A 31 21.84 -10.77 -27.54
N PRO A 32 22.24 -11.95 -28.07
CA PRO A 32 21.36 -13.12 -28.06
C PRO A 32 20.98 -13.58 -26.65
N THR A 33 21.91 -13.51 -25.69
CA THR A 33 21.65 -13.81 -24.28
C THR A 33 20.69 -12.79 -23.68
N LEU A 34 20.88 -11.49 -23.95
CA LEU A 34 20.01 -10.42 -23.48
C LEU A 34 18.57 -10.65 -23.94
N VAL A 35 18.37 -10.94 -25.22
CA VAL A 35 17.04 -11.20 -25.81
C VAL A 35 16.39 -12.42 -25.13
N ASN A 36 17.14 -13.51 -24.94
CA ASN A 36 16.60 -14.72 -24.30
C ASN A 36 16.22 -14.48 -22.84
N LYS A 37 17.09 -13.84 -22.05
CA LYS A 37 16.79 -13.52 -20.64
C LYS A 37 15.63 -12.54 -20.51
N SER A 38 15.55 -11.52 -21.37
CA SER A 38 14.43 -10.58 -21.41
C SER A 38 13.11 -11.28 -21.69
N ARG A 39 13.09 -12.25 -22.62
CA ARG A 39 11.91 -13.07 -22.92
C ARG A 39 11.48 -13.95 -21.74
N ILE A 40 12.44 -14.49 -20.98
CA ILE A 40 12.14 -15.28 -19.77
C ILE A 40 11.56 -14.37 -18.69
N CYS A 41 12.19 -13.23 -18.45
CA CYS A 41 11.79 -12.25 -17.44
C CYS A 41 10.41 -11.64 -17.71
N ASP A 42 10.07 -11.39 -18.98
CA ASP A 42 8.75 -10.94 -19.38
C ASP A 42 7.64 -11.94 -18.99
N LYS A 43 7.89 -13.23 -19.19
CA LYS A 43 6.96 -14.30 -18.80
C LYS A 43 6.84 -14.43 -17.29
N ASP A 44 7.96 -14.35 -16.57
CA ASP A 44 7.97 -14.43 -15.11
C ASP A 44 7.22 -13.25 -14.50
N SER A 45 7.44 -12.02 -14.97
CA SER A 45 6.74 -10.84 -14.44
C SER A 45 5.21 -10.97 -14.59
N ARG A 46 4.74 -11.56 -15.70
CA ARG A 46 3.31 -11.83 -15.93
C ARG A 46 2.78 -12.93 -15.02
N ALA A 47 3.54 -14.00 -14.84
CA ALA A 47 3.17 -15.08 -13.93
C ALA A 47 3.10 -14.60 -12.47
N ASN A 48 4.10 -13.82 -12.05
CA ASN A 48 4.14 -13.20 -10.72
C ASN A 48 2.96 -12.26 -10.50
N ALA A 49 2.69 -11.35 -11.44
CA ALA A 49 1.53 -10.46 -11.36
C ALA A 49 0.20 -11.23 -11.24
N ASN A 50 0.03 -12.30 -12.01
CA ASN A 50 -1.15 -13.16 -11.95
C ASN A 50 -1.27 -13.89 -10.61
N TYR A 51 -0.17 -14.42 -10.08
CA TYR A 51 -0.12 -15.09 -8.78
C TYR A 51 -0.53 -14.13 -7.65
N TYR A 52 0.10 -12.96 -7.55
CA TYR A 52 -0.20 -11.99 -6.51
C TYR A 52 -1.63 -11.43 -6.63
N LYS A 53 -2.14 -11.25 -7.86
CA LYS A 53 -3.55 -10.87 -8.08
C LYS A 53 -4.51 -11.94 -7.54
N ALA A 54 -4.29 -13.21 -7.86
CA ALA A 54 -5.14 -14.31 -7.40
C ALA A 54 -5.09 -14.49 -5.88
N VAL A 55 -3.91 -14.35 -5.28
CA VAL A 55 -3.74 -14.40 -3.82
C VAL A 55 -4.46 -13.24 -3.14
N ASN A 56 -4.33 -12.02 -3.66
CA ASN A 56 -4.95 -10.85 -3.06
C ASN A 56 -6.49 -10.84 -3.25
N GLU A 57 -7.01 -11.38 -4.34
CA GLU A 57 -8.45 -11.53 -4.56
C GLU A 57 -9.10 -12.52 -3.58
N LYS A 58 -8.38 -13.58 -3.18
CA LYS A 58 -8.83 -14.48 -2.11
C LYS A 58 -8.80 -13.80 -0.74
N LYS A 59 -7.81 -12.94 -0.47
CA LYS A 59 -7.69 -12.20 0.80
C LYS A 59 -8.68 -11.04 0.92
N GLY A 60 -9.07 -10.42 -0.20
CA GLY A 60 -10.00 -9.28 -0.24
C GLY A 60 -11.47 -9.64 -0.05
N LYS A 61 -11.86 -10.91 -0.18
CA LYS A 61 -13.25 -11.36 0.02
C LYS A 61 -13.67 -11.44 1.50
N ASP A 62 -12.71 -11.43 2.43
CA ASP A 62 -12.99 -11.52 3.88
C ASP A 62 -13.17 -10.16 4.57
N PHE A 63 -12.98 -9.04 3.87
CA PHE A 63 -13.27 -7.70 4.39
C PHE A 63 -14.63 -7.16 3.94
N GLY A 64 -15.45 -8.02 3.35
CA GLY A 64 -16.87 -7.79 3.06
C GLY A 64 -17.77 -8.02 4.28
N LYS A 65 -17.83 -7.01 5.16
CA LYS A 65 -19.11 -6.55 5.74
C LYS A 65 -19.94 -7.56 6.55
N GLY A 66 -19.57 -7.74 7.82
CA GLY A 66 -20.49 -8.19 8.85
C GLY A 66 -19.79 -8.23 10.21
N LYS A 67 -20.03 -7.24 11.07
CA LYS A 67 -19.65 -7.41 12.48
C LYS A 67 -20.49 -8.55 13.05
N PRO A 68 -19.92 -9.64 13.61
CA PRO A 68 -20.69 -10.76 14.14
C PRO A 68 -21.41 -10.44 15.47
N TYR A 69 -21.53 -9.15 15.83
CA TYR A 69 -22.20 -8.70 17.04
C TYR A 69 -23.01 -7.43 16.76
N ASP A 70 -23.89 -7.49 15.77
CA ASP A 70 -25.15 -6.77 15.86
C ASP A 70 -25.96 -7.40 17.01
N LYS A 71 -25.67 -6.99 18.25
CA LYS A 71 -26.57 -7.18 19.40
C LYS A 71 -27.79 -6.28 19.20
N ARG A 72 -28.62 -6.60 18.20
CA ARG A 72 -29.94 -6.00 17.99
C ARG A 72 -30.90 -6.58 19.02
N GLY A 73 -30.76 -6.09 20.23
CA GLY A 73 -31.61 -6.41 21.35
C GLY A 73 -31.55 -5.29 22.37
N LYS A 74 -32.23 -4.18 22.09
CA LYS A 74 -33.05 -3.45 23.07
C LYS A 74 -33.86 -2.35 22.40
N LYS A 75 -34.96 -2.06 23.07
CA LYS A 75 -36.21 -1.51 22.56
C LYS A 75 -36.12 0.01 22.50
N ALA A 76 -37.11 0.59 21.83
CA ALA A 76 -37.39 2.01 21.82
C ALA A 76 -37.44 2.57 23.25
N ASP A 77 -36.71 3.65 23.50
CA ASP A 77 -37.12 4.78 24.33
C ASP A 77 -36.02 5.87 24.29
N GLU A 78 -36.45 7.12 24.19
CA GLU A 78 -35.70 8.35 24.50
C GLU A 78 -34.46 8.72 23.64
N SER A 79 -34.70 9.71 22.77
CA SER A 79 -33.85 10.89 22.50
C SER A 79 -32.32 10.72 22.49
N GLY A 80 -31.68 10.94 21.33
CA GLY A 80 -30.23 11.11 21.29
C GLY A 80 -29.64 11.29 19.91
N SER A 81 -29.67 12.53 19.40
CA SER A 81 -28.83 12.97 18.29
C SER A 81 -27.34 12.74 18.54
N SER A 82 -26.61 12.63 17.42
CA SER A 82 -25.18 12.89 17.23
C SER A 82 -24.18 11.75 17.52
N GLY A 83 -23.39 11.46 16.49
CA GLY A 83 -22.35 10.46 16.51
C GLY A 83 -21.17 10.84 17.41
N GLY A 84 -20.50 9.83 17.95
CA GLY A 84 -19.27 10.00 18.69
C GLY A 84 -18.71 8.66 19.15
N LYS A 85 -17.95 7.98 18.30
CA LYS A 85 -17.08 6.88 18.74
C LYS A 85 -15.93 7.47 19.57
N GLY A 86 -15.69 6.90 20.74
CA GLY A 86 -14.40 6.94 21.41
C GLY A 86 -14.31 7.93 22.57
N GLY A 87 -14.91 7.53 23.70
CA GLY A 87 -14.42 7.93 25.01
C GLY A 87 -13.08 7.26 25.26
N GLY A 88 -12.00 7.88 24.79
CA GLY A 88 -10.72 7.80 25.48
C GLY A 88 -10.61 9.09 26.25
N ASP A 89 -10.21 9.03 27.51
CA ASP A 89 -10.05 10.19 28.38
C ASP A 89 -9.16 11.22 27.69
N LYS A 90 -9.78 12.24 27.07
CA LYS A 90 -9.07 13.34 26.40
C LYS A 90 -8.66 14.34 27.47
N ASN A 91 -7.87 13.88 28.42
CA ASN A 91 -7.12 14.76 29.29
C ASN A 91 -6.08 15.45 28.42
N CYS A 92 -5.97 16.77 28.56
CA CYS A 92 -4.92 17.51 27.91
C CYS A 92 -3.56 16.99 28.40
N PHE A 93 -2.71 16.52 27.48
CA PHE A 93 -1.36 16.05 27.80
C PHE A 93 -0.49 17.09 28.52
N LYS A 94 -0.84 18.37 28.45
CA LYS A 94 -0.11 19.46 29.12
C LYS A 94 -0.56 19.67 30.57
N CYS A 95 -1.84 19.49 30.90
CA CYS A 95 -2.37 19.84 32.22
C CYS A 95 -3.21 18.77 32.89
N GLY A 96 -3.40 17.61 32.26
CA GLY A 96 -4.18 16.48 32.77
C GLY A 96 -5.68 16.74 32.86
N LEU A 97 -6.18 17.92 32.49
CA LEU A 97 -7.60 18.24 32.61
C LEU A 97 -8.37 17.76 31.38
N PRO A 98 -9.52 17.09 31.56
CA PRO A 98 -10.41 16.75 30.46
C PRO A 98 -11.10 18.02 29.93
N GLY A 99 -11.61 17.95 28.69
CA GLY A 99 -12.43 19.02 28.11
C GLY A 99 -11.73 19.91 27.07
N HIS A 100 -10.43 19.75 26.86
CA HIS A 100 -9.71 20.41 25.76
C HIS A 100 -8.54 19.56 25.28
N ARG A 101 -8.12 19.75 24.01
CA ARG A 101 -6.90 19.11 23.48
C ARG A 101 -5.65 19.92 23.82
N PHE A 102 -4.47 19.33 23.67
CA PHE A 102 -3.17 19.97 23.91
C PHE A 102 -3.00 21.36 23.24
N PHE A 103 -3.61 21.56 22.07
CA PHE A 103 -3.52 22.81 21.31
C PHE A 103 -4.40 23.94 21.86
N GLU A 104 -5.42 23.60 22.63
CA GLU A 104 -6.44 24.50 23.17
C GLU A 104 -6.23 24.72 24.68
N CYS A 105 -5.06 24.33 25.21
CA CYS A 105 -4.78 24.43 26.63
C CYS A 105 -4.62 25.90 27.05
N PRO A 106 -5.45 26.41 27.98
CA PRO A 106 -5.36 27.80 28.44
C PRO A 106 -4.06 28.07 29.22
N LYS A 107 -3.36 27.02 29.69
CA LYS A 107 -1.98 27.11 30.22
C LYS A 107 -0.92 27.17 29.11
N ARG A 108 -1.28 27.51 27.88
CA ARG A 108 -0.34 28.06 26.91
C ARG A 108 -0.16 29.53 27.29
N ASP A 109 0.63 29.77 28.34
CA ASP A 109 1.28 31.06 28.53
C ASP A 109 2.11 31.31 27.28
N GLY A 110 1.52 32.07 26.36
CA GLY A 110 2.16 32.58 25.17
C GLY A 110 3.17 33.63 25.62
N LYS A 111 4.42 33.41 25.23
CA LYS A 111 5.36 34.50 24.97
C LYS A 111 5.28 34.82 23.48
#